data_AF-S3XPA1-F1
#
_entry.id   AF-S3XPA1-F1
#
_cell.length_a   1.000
_cell.length_b   1.000
_cell.length_c   1.000
_cell.angle_alpha   90.00
_cell.angle_beta   90.00
_cell.angle_gamma   90.00
#
_symmetry.space_group_name_H-M   'P 1'
#
loop_
_entity.id
_entity.type
_entity.pdbx_description
1 polymer ?
#
loop_
_entity_poly.entity_id
_entity_poly.type
_entity_poly.pdbx_seq_one_letter_code
_entity_poly.pdbx_strand_id
1 'polypeptide(L)' 'MGRGRAKAKQTKVARDLKYRSVTTDFASLERELQGQSVHEDDRYDDIPDQYADLAARYAEDADVAYDDEDEGR' A
#
# COMPACT_ATOMS: atom_id res chain seq x y z
N MET A 1 25.45 31.46 -18.42
CA MET A 1 24.40 31.19 -19.45
C MET A 1 23.85 29.75 -19.45
N GLY A 2 24.07 28.90 -18.43
CA GLY A 2 23.64 27.48 -18.46
C GLY A 2 22.36 27.09 -17.71
N ARG A 3 21.82 27.98 -16.86
CA ARG A 3 20.69 27.65 -15.95
C ARG A 3 19.37 27.35 -16.67
N GLY A 4 19.06 28.02 -17.78
CA GLY A 4 17.81 27.82 -18.52
C GLY A 4 17.67 26.41 -19.10
N ARG A 5 18.77 25.84 -19.61
CA ARG A 5 18.80 24.49 -20.16
C ARG A 5 18.62 23.43 -19.06
N ALA A 6 19.29 23.61 -17.93
CA ALA A 6 19.15 22.72 -16.77
C ALA A 6 17.71 22.75 -16.24
N LYS A 7 17.12 23.94 -16.08
CA LYS A 7 15.73 24.11 -15.64
C LYS A 7 14.75 23.43 -16.59
N ALA A 8 14.91 23.61 -17.90
CA ALA A 8 14.08 22.95 -18.90
C ALA A 8 14.17 21.42 -18.83
N LYS A 9 15.39 20.87 -18.68
CA LYS A 9 15.58 19.42 -18.48
C LYS A 9 14.90 18.92 -17.21
N GLN A 10 15.02 19.63 -16.10
CA GLN A 10 14.39 19.25 -14.83
C GLN A 10 12.86 19.29 -14.91
N THR A 11 12.27 20.34 -15.52
CA THR A 11 10.82 20.40 -15.71
C THR A 11 10.29 19.26 -16.60
N LYS A 12 11.07 18.86 -17.61
CA LYS A 12 10.72 17.71 -18.45
C LYS A 12 10.72 16.41 -17.63
N VAL A 13 11.82 16.13 -16.92
CA VAL A 13 11.95 14.93 -16.08
C VAL A 13 10.86 14.88 -15.01
N ALA A 14 10.58 16.00 -14.35
CA ALA A 14 9.54 16.07 -13.33
C ALA A 14 8.14 15.79 -13.90
N ARG A 15 7.83 16.29 -15.10
CA ARG A 15 6.57 16.00 -15.79
C ARG A 15 6.49 14.52 -16.16
N ASP A 16 7.55 13.98 -16.74
CA ASP A 16 7.61 12.56 -17.12
C ASP A 16 7.43 11.68 -15.87
N LEU A 17 8.02 12.05 -14.72
CA LEU A 17 7.84 11.34 -13.47
C LEU A 17 6.43 11.47 -12.88
N LYS A 18 5.82 12.66 -12.98
CA LYS A 18 4.48 12.94 -12.44
C LYS A 18 3.38 12.22 -13.22
N TYR A 19 3.54 12.12 -14.54
CA TYR A 19 2.52 11.59 -15.43
C TYR A 19 2.88 10.24 -16.05
N ARG A 20 3.99 9.61 -15.62
CA ARG A 20 4.23 8.20 -15.98
C ARG A 20 3.16 7.33 -15.34
N SER A 21 2.59 6.44 -16.14
CA SER A 21 1.92 5.26 -15.60
C SER A 21 3.00 4.30 -15.12
N VAL A 22 2.98 3.96 -13.83
CA VAL A 22 3.82 2.88 -13.31
C VAL A 22 3.05 1.59 -13.53
N THR A 23 3.57 0.71 -14.36
CA THR A 23 3.09 -0.66 -14.47
C THR A 23 3.79 -1.47 -13.39
N THR A 24 3.02 -1.92 -12.40
CA THR A 24 3.51 -2.84 -11.37
C THR A 24 3.49 -4.27 -11.90
N ASP A 25 4.60 -4.99 -11.74
CA ASP A 25 4.66 -6.42 -12.06
C ASP A 25 4.05 -7.23 -10.91
N PHE A 26 2.77 -7.57 -11.06
CA PHE A 26 2.03 -8.34 -10.06
C PHE A 26 2.57 -9.76 -9.90
N ALA A 27 3.11 -10.38 -10.96
CA ALA A 27 3.65 -11.74 -10.87
C ALA A 27 4.94 -11.80 -10.05
N SER A 28 5.76 -10.74 -10.10
CA SER A 28 6.91 -10.61 -9.21
C SER A 28 6.48 -10.39 -7.75
N LEU A 29 5.47 -9.53 -7.52
CA LEU A 29 4.96 -9.24 -6.19
C LEU A 29 4.36 -10.46 -5.51
N GLU A 30 3.54 -11.24 -6.23
CA GLU A 30 2.94 -12.48 -5.73
C GLU A 30 4.00 -13.49 -5.28
N ARG A 31 5.09 -13.62 -6.06
CA ARG A 31 6.19 -14.53 -5.73
C ARG A 31 6.92 -14.11 -4.46
N GLU A 32 7.11 -12.80 -4.25
CA GLU A 32 7.74 -12.27 -3.03
C GLU A 32 6.85 -12.50 -1.80
N LEU A 33 5.55 -12.21 -1.91
CA LEU A 33 4.57 -12.43 -0.84
C LEU A 33 4.47 -13.92 -0.45
N GLN A 34 4.38 -14.81 -1.45
CA GLN A 34 4.35 -16.26 -1.20
C GLN A 34 5.66 -16.79 -0.60
N GLY A 35 6.79 -16.14 -0.88
CA GLY A 35 8.09 -16.50 -0.30
C GLY A 35 8.28 -16.04 1.15
N GLN A 36 7.55 -15.00 1.58
CA GLN A 36 7.66 -14.41 2.92
C GLN A 36 6.69 -15.01 3.96
N SER A 37 5.60 -15.64 3.52
CA SER A 37 4.54 -16.18 4.40
C SER A 37 4.99 -17.31 5.33
N VAL A 38 6.15 -17.94 5.11
CA VAL A 38 6.67 -19.03 5.96
C VAL A 38 7.31 -18.48 7.27
N HIS A 39 7.54 -17.17 7.39
CA HIS A 39 8.22 -16.53 8.53
C HIS A 39 7.42 -15.41 9.19
N GLU A 40 6.08 -15.45 9.13
CA GLU A 40 5.22 -14.33 9.55
C GLU A 40 4.42 -14.54 10.84
N ASP A 41 4.37 -15.76 11.38
CA ASP A 41 3.53 -16.08 12.55
C ASP A 41 3.90 -15.26 13.81
N ASP A 42 5.15 -14.80 13.94
CA ASP A 42 5.64 -14.06 15.12
C ASP A 42 5.71 -12.52 14.94
N ARG A 43 5.30 -11.96 13.78
CA ARG A 43 5.53 -10.52 13.47
C ARG A 43 4.30 -9.61 13.57
N TYR A 44 3.11 -10.17 13.80
CA TYR A 44 1.86 -9.40 13.85
C TYR A 44 1.42 -8.97 15.25
N ASP A 45 2.09 -9.42 16.30
CA ASP A 45 1.67 -9.15 17.69
C ASP A 45 2.07 -7.76 18.23
N ASP A 46 2.96 -7.05 17.55
CA ASP A 46 3.47 -5.73 18.01
C ASP A 46 3.15 -4.64 16.98
N ILE A 47 1.94 -4.08 17.08
CA ILE A 47 1.57 -2.89 16.31
C ILE A 47 2.33 -1.70 16.92
N PRO A 48 3.19 -0.99 16.15
CA PRO A 48 3.93 0.14 16.69
C PRO A 48 2.99 1.23 17.21
N ASP A 49 3.33 1.86 18.33
CA ASP A 49 2.51 2.91 18.99
C ASP A 49 2.01 3.99 18.03
N GLN A 50 2.82 4.38 17.05
CA GLN A 50 2.46 5.38 16.02
C GLN A 50 1.28 4.98 15.12
N TYR A 51 0.93 3.69 15.10
CA TYR A 51 -0.17 3.11 14.34
C TYR A 51 -1.28 2.54 15.24
N ALA A 52 -1.15 2.58 16.56
CA ALA A 52 -2.14 2.03 17.49
C ALA A 52 -3.53 2.66 17.30
N ASP A 53 -3.61 3.99 17.18
CA ASP A 53 -4.87 4.71 16.94
C ASP A 53 -5.53 4.32 15.61
N LEU A 54 -4.72 4.05 14.58
CA LEU A 54 -5.19 3.64 13.28
C LEU A 54 -5.71 2.20 13.33
N ALA A 55 -4.97 1.31 13.98
CA ALA A 55 -5.37 -0.09 14.18
C ALA A 55 -6.68 -0.18 14.96
N ALA A 56 -6.85 0.62 16.01
CA ALA A 56 -8.08 0.67 16.79
C ALA A 56 -9.30 1.05 15.95
N ARG A 57 -9.18 2.06 15.08
CA ARG A 57 -10.26 2.45 14.15
C ARG A 57 -10.69 1.30 13.23
N TYR A 58 -9.73 0.57 12.68
CA TYR A 58 -10.03 -0.52 11.75
C TYR A 58 -10.54 -1.77 12.48
N ALA A 59 -10.13 -1.97 13.73
CA ALA A 59 -10.69 -3.02 14.57
C ALA A 59 -12.16 -2.74 14.93
N GLU A 60 -12.54 -1.47 15.14
CA GLU A 60 -13.92 -1.00 15.40
C GLU A 60 -14.85 -1.03 14.15
N ASP A 61 -14.29 -1.22 12.96
CA ASP A 61 -15.07 -1.40 11.72
C ASP A 61 -15.19 -2.89 11.35
N ALA A 62 -14.36 -3.75 11.96
CA ALA A 62 -14.30 -5.20 11.70
C ALA A 62 -15.21 -6.02 12.62
N ASP A 63 -15.56 -5.49 13.80
CA ASP A 63 -16.55 -6.02 14.73
C ASP A 63 -18.00 -5.69 14.32
N VAL A 64 -18.19 -4.83 13.33
CA VAL A 64 -19.45 -4.74 12.55
C VAL A 64 -19.53 -5.96 11.61
N ALA A 65 -19.63 -7.15 12.21
CA ALA A 65 -19.95 -8.35 11.48
C ALA A 65 -21.22 -8.09 10.69
N TYR A 66 -21.13 -8.16 9.36
CA TYR A 66 -22.30 -8.28 8.50
C TYR A 66 -23.07 -9.50 9.01
N ASP A 67 -24.13 -9.27 9.77
CA ASP A 67 -25.11 -10.29 10.11
C ASP A 67 -25.67 -10.75 8.77
N ASP A 68 -25.30 -11.97 8.38
CA ASP A 68 -25.84 -12.67 7.22
C ASP A 68 -27.33 -12.96 7.52
N GLU A 69 -28.17 -11.92 7.53
CA GLU A 69 -29.62 -12.04 7.43
C GLU A 69 -29.98 -12.43 5.99
N ASP A 70 -29.54 -13.61 5.54
CA ASP A 70 -30.14 -14.31 4.40
C ASP A 70 -30.31 -15.81 4.72
N GLU A 71 -30.96 -16.08 5.86
CA GLU A 71 -31.73 -17.31 6.03
C GLU A 71 -33.24 -17.00 5.88
N GLY A 72 -33.70 -16.88 4.63
CA GLY A 72 -34.98 -17.46 4.22
C GLY A 72 -36.12 -16.51 3.84
N ARG A 73 -36.36 -16.38 2.52
CA ARG A 73 -37.66 -16.69 1.90
C ARG A 73 -37.57 -16.92 0.39
#